data_AF-A0A2A5BAN3-F1
#
_entry.id   AF-A0A2A5BAN3-F1
#
_cell.length_a   1.000
_cell.length_b   1.000
_cell.length_c   1.000
_cell.angle_alpha   90.00
_cell.angle_beta   90.00
_cell.angle_gamma   90.00
#
_symmetry.space_group_name_H-M   'P 1'
#
loop_
_entity.id
_entity.type
_entity.pdbx_description
1 polymer ?
#
loop_
_entity_poly.entity_id
_entity_poly.type
_entity_poly.pdbx_seq_one_letter_code
_entity_poly.pdbx_strand_id
1 'polypeptide(L)'
;MKIKLIASIMFLTFFACSETKEVPKGKSMSLTDSKTTTCQLIIKEFTNKGGKVTEYKELYLRCSIQDYFIKICEGNVTAEELKPYIGSGIEVIMEIKEGMLDHCDENPAYSQSRTGTYIVINKIIE
;
A
#
# COMPACT_ATOMS: atom_id res chain seq x y z
N MET A 1 -45.81 18.18 -46.30
CA MET A 1 -44.79 17.22 -45.84
C MET A 1 -43.40 17.71 -46.21
N LYS A 2 -42.66 18.31 -45.27
CA LYS A 2 -41.19 18.46 -45.29
C LYS A 2 -40.73 18.52 -43.84
N ILE A 3 -40.20 17.40 -43.35
CA ILE A 3 -39.61 17.24 -42.02
C ILE A 3 -38.26 17.94 -42.06
N LYS A 4 -38.02 18.91 -41.17
CA LYS A 4 -36.68 19.41 -40.87
C LYS A 4 -36.34 19.07 -39.42
N LEU A 5 -35.48 18.07 -39.34
CA LEU A 5 -34.70 17.63 -38.19
C LEU A 5 -33.67 18.72 -37.85
N ILE A 6 -33.73 19.35 -36.68
CA ILE A 6 -32.59 20.07 -36.09
C ILE A 6 -32.58 19.81 -34.58
N ALA A 7 -31.37 19.47 -34.13
CA ALA A 7 -31.04 18.77 -32.92
C ALA A 7 -31.05 19.60 -31.63
N SER A 8 -31.21 18.85 -30.54
CA SER A 8 -30.89 19.12 -29.15
C SER A 8 -29.67 20.02 -28.93
N ILE A 9 -29.81 21.03 -28.07
CA ILE A 9 -28.69 21.64 -27.33
C ILE A 9 -29.10 21.71 -25.86
N MET A 10 -28.92 20.58 -25.18
CA MET A 10 -28.93 20.48 -23.73
C MET A 10 -27.66 21.18 -23.22
N PHE A 11 -27.84 22.35 -22.61
CA PHE A 11 -26.75 23.14 -22.01
C PHE A 11 -26.29 22.42 -20.72
N LEU A 12 -25.35 21.47 -20.85
CA LEU A 12 -24.68 20.85 -19.72
C LEU A 12 -23.63 21.82 -19.16
N THR A 13 -23.94 22.35 -17.98
CA THR A 13 -23.07 23.20 -17.17
C THR A 13 -21.85 22.41 -16.69
N PHE A 14 -20.66 22.73 -17.20
CA PHE A 14 -19.40 22.32 -16.57
C PHE A 14 -19.07 23.31 -15.44
N PHE A 15 -19.48 22.98 -14.21
CA PHE A 15 -18.79 23.48 -13.02
C PHE A 15 -17.41 22.79 -12.97
N ALA A 16 -16.41 23.42 -13.57
CA ALA A 16 -15.02 23.02 -13.39
C ALA A 16 -14.55 23.54 -12.02
N CYS A 17 -14.64 22.70 -11.00
CA CYS A 17 -13.98 22.93 -9.71
C CYS A 17 -12.53 22.44 -9.84
N SER A 18 -11.59 23.34 -10.11
CA SER A 18 -10.16 23.03 -10.02
C SER A 18 -9.72 23.12 -8.57
N GLU A 19 -9.91 22.04 -7.80
CA GLU A 19 -9.14 21.84 -6.56
C GLU A 19 -7.77 21.27 -6.94
N THR A 20 -6.78 22.15 -7.07
CA THR A 20 -5.37 21.73 -7.05
C THR A 20 -5.02 21.38 -5.61
N LYS A 21 -5.26 20.12 -5.21
CA LYS A 21 -4.71 19.62 -3.95
C LYS A 21 -3.22 19.42 -4.14
N GLU A 22 -2.42 20.26 -3.49
CA GLU A 22 -1.02 19.94 -3.29
C GLU A 22 -0.95 18.61 -2.54
N VAL A 23 -0.26 17.63 -3.13
CA VAL A 23 0.09 16.39 -2.45
C VAL A 23 0.96 16.80 -1.26
N PRO A 24 0.52 16.60 -0.01
CA PRO A 24 1.39 16.87 1.12
C PRO A 24 2.57 15.90 0.97
N LYS A 25 3.78 16.43 0.79
CA LYS A 25 5.00 15.64 1.00
C LYS A 25 4.87 15.03 2.39
N GLY A 26 4.65 13.72 2.43
CA GLY A 26 4.49 12.96 3.66
C GLY A 26 5.62 13.35 4.61
N LYS A 27 5.24 13.98 5.72
CA LYS A 27 6.16 14.17 6.83
C LYS A 27 6.56 12.77 7.26
N SER A 28 7.81 12.38 7.01
CA SER A 28 8.38 11.20 7.63
C SER A 28 8.16 11.37 9.13
N MET A 29 7.24 10.58 9.68
CA MET A 29 6.94 10.58 11.09
C MET A 29 8.09 9.83 11.75
N SER A 30 9.20 10.54 11.95
CA SER A 30 10.31 10.07 12.76
C SER A 30 9.82 10.02 14.20
N LEU A 31 9.28 8.86 14.57
CA LEU A 31 8.91 8.50 15.94
C LEU A 31 10.16 7.97 16.63
N THR A 32 11.01 8.88 17.11
CA THR A 32 12.04 8.59 18.11
C THR A 32 11.44 8.44 19.51
N ASP A 33 10.41 7.61 19.62
CA ASP A 33 9.92 7.01 20.86
C ASP A 33 9.35 5.65 20.46
N SER A 34 9.75 4.58 21.13
CA SER A 34 9.45 3.19 20.79
C SER A 34 7.96 2.87 20.95
N LYS A 35 7.12 3.42 20.07
CA LYS A 35 5.69 3.16 20.06
C LYS A 35 5.47 1.77 19.48
N THR A 36 5.01 0.87 20.32
CA THR A 36 4.55 -0.44 19.86
C THR A 36 3.18 -0.32 19.22
N THR A 37 2.89 -1.20 18.26
CA THR A 37 1.59 -1.28 17.60
C THR A 37 1.17 -2.74 17.52
N THR A 38 -0.06 -3.02 17.95
CA THR A 38 -0.65 -4.35 17.85
C THR A 38 -1.49 -4.47 16.58
N CYS A 39 -1.16 -5.45 15.73
CA CYS A 39 -1.86 -5.72 14.47
C CYS A 39 -1.95 -7.23 14.23
N GLN A 40 -2.84 -7.67 13.34
CA GLN A 40 -2.90 -9.07 12.94
C GLN A 40 -1.95 -9.33 11.75
N LEU A 41 -1.10 -10.34 11.84
CA LEU A 41 -0.29 -10.78 10.70
C LEU A 41 -1.15 -11.64 9.77
N ILE A 42 -1.22 -11.27 8.50
CA ILE A 42 -2.01 -11.97 7.49
C ILE A 42 -1.20 -12.19 6.21
N ILE A 43 -1.67 -13.13 5.39
CA ILE A 43 -1.15 -13.40 4.05
C ILE A 43 -2.17 -12.96 3.00
N LYS A 44 -1.69 -12.39 1.91
CA LYS A 44 -2.47 -12.15 0.69
C LYS A 44 -1.80 -12.77 -0.53
N GLU A 45 -2.60 -13.21 -1.48
CA GLU A 45 -2.11 -13.68 -2.78
C GLU A 45 -1.58 -12.50 -3.60
N PHE A 46 -0.41 -12.66 -4.24
CA PHE A 46 0.16 -11.63 -5.09
C PHE A 46 -0.45 -11.68 -6.51
N THR A 47 -0.97 -10.54 -6.96
CA THR A 47 -1.45 -10.34 -8.34
C THR A 47 -0.46 -9.46 -9.09
N ASN A 48 0.06 -9.94 -10.22
CA ASN A 48 1.03 -9.19 -11.02
C ASN A 48 0.36 -8.07 -11.85
N LYS A 49 1.16 -7.25 -12.54
CA LYS A 49 0.66 -6.18 -13.44
C LYS A 49 -0.31 -6.66 -14.52
N GLY A 50 -0.20 -7.93 -14.92
CA GLY A 50 -1.09 -8.56 -15.90
C GLY A 50 -2.42 -9.02 -15.32
N GLY A 51 -2.71 -8.75 -14.04
CA GLY A 51 -3.93 -9.16 -13.35
C GLY A 51 -3.99 -10.66 -13.02
N LYS A 52 -2.87 -11.38 -13.15
CA LYS A 52 -2.80 -12.82 -12.83
C LYS A 52 -2.36 -13.02 -11.38
N VAL A 53 -3.11 -13.83 -10.65
CA VAL A 53 -2.68 -14.37 -9.36
C VAL A 53 -1.48 -15.28 -9.59
N THR A 54 -0.43 -15.07 -8.80
CA THR A 54 0.83 -15.82 -8.88
C THR A 54 0.93 -16.82 -7.73
N GLU A 55 1.98 -17.64 -7.72
CA GLU A 55 2.29 -18.53 -6.59
C GLU A 55 2.91 -17.78 -5.39
N TYR A 56 3.32 -16.53 -5.60
CA TYR A 56 3.91 -15.71 -4.55
C TYR A 56 2.84 -15.18 -3.59
N LYS A 57 3.21 -15.14 -2.32
CA LYS A 57 2.37 -14.64 -1.25
C LYS A 57 3.06 -13.47 -0.56
N GLU A 58 2.25 -12.51 -0.16
CA GLU A 58 2.70 -11.29 0.50
C GLU A 58 2.23 -11.26 1.95
N LEU A 59 3.10 -10.78 2.83
CA LEU A 59 2.78 -10.58 4.24
C LEU A 59 2.27 -9.15 4.46
N TYR A 60 1.23 -9.03 5.27
CA TYR A 60 0.63 -7.76 5.66
C TYR A 60 0.40 -7.71 7.17
N LEU A 61 0.48 -6.51 7.76
CA LEU A 61 -0.14 -6.25 9.06
C LEU A 61 -1.50 -5.57 8.86
N ARG A 62 -2.54 -6.23 9.36
CA ARG A 62 -3.89 -5.68 9.47
C ARG A 62 -4.01 -4.91 10.77
N CYS A 63 -3.96 -3.60 10.65
CA CYS A 63 -4.05 -2.68 11.78
C CYS A 63 -5.42 -1.97 11.72
N SER A 64 -6.39 -2.49 12.50
CA SER A 64 -7.79 -2.01 12.51
C SER A 64 -8.46 -2.07 11.13
N ILE A 65 -8.42 -0.99 10.34
CA ILE A 65 -9.13 -0.84 9.06
C ILE A 65 -8.23 -1.03 7.83
N GLN A 66 -6.91 -0.96 7.99
CA GLN A 66 -5.97 -0.96 6.87
C GLN A 66 -4.99 -2.12 6.99
N ASP A 67 -4.73 -2.75 5.85
CA ASP A 67 -3.70 -3.77 5.70
C ASP A 67 -2.47 -3.11 5.08
N TYR A 68 -1.36 -3.08 5.82
CA TYR A 68 -0.09 -2.54 5.36
C TYR A 68 0.81 -3.64 4.83
N PHE A 69 1.35 -3.47 3.63
CA PHE A 69 2.35 -4.39 3.08
C PHE A 69 3.63 -4.34 3.94
N ILE A 70 4.17 -5.51 4.27
CA ILE A 70 5.43 -5.59 5.03
C ILE A 70 6.58 -5.66 4.03
N LYS A 71 7.41 -4.61 3.99
CA LYS A 71 8.60 -4.58 3.16
C LYS A 71 9.79 -5.18 3.91
N ILE A 72 9.84 -6.51 3.94
CA ILE A 72 10.80 -7.32 4.71
C ILE A 72 12.26 -6.90 4.48
N CYS A 73 12.62 -6.59 3.23
CA CYS A 73 14.01 -6.26 2.86
C CYS A 73 14.54 -4.94 3.44
N GLU A 74 13.66 -4.07 3.95
CA GLU A 74 14.07 -2.82 4.62
C GLU A 74 14.04 -2.95 6.14
N GLY A 75 13.54 -4.07 6.68
CA GLY A 75 13.38 -4.28 8.11
C GLY A 75 14.46 -5.16 8.73
N ASN A 76 14.41 -5.26 10.05
CA ASN A 76 15.31 -6.13 10.82
C ASN A 76 14.69 -7.50 11.11
N VAL A 77 13.40 -7.68 10.79
CA VAL A 77 12.64 -8.91 11.03
C VAL A 77 12.47 -9.65 9.71
N THR A 78 12.87 -10.92 9.69
CA THR A 78 12.78 -11.79 8.53
C THR A 78 11.38 -12.37 8.35
N ALA A 79 11.08 -12.85 7.14
CA ALA A 79 9.84 -13.58 6.88
C ALA A 79 9.70 -14.84 7.74
N GLU A 80 10.81 -15.53 8.03
CA GLU A 80 10.83 -16.75 8.86
C GLU A 80 10.44 -16.46 10.31
N GLU A 81 10.90 -15.33 10.87
CA GLU A 81 10.51 -14.88 12.22
C GLU A 81 9.03 -14.51 12.31
N LEU A 82 8.42 -14.07 11.20
CA LEU A 82 6.99 -13.74 11.14
C LEU A 82 6.09 -14.97 10.97
N LYS A 83 6.57 -16.05 10.35
CA LYS A 83 5.75 -17.23 10.04
C LYS A 83 4.96 -17.80 11.23
N PRO A 84 5.53 -17.94 12.44
CA PRO A 84 4.80 -18.48 13.59
C PRO A 84 3.55 -17.68 13.97
N TYR A 85 3.48 -16.42 13.57
CA TYR A 85 2.43 -15.49 13.95
C TYR A 85 1.33 -15.32 12.89
N ILE A 86 1.39 -16.06 11.77
CA ILE A 86 0.40 -15.93 10.70
C ILE A 86 -1.00 -16.25 11.25
N GLY A 87 -1.93 -15.32 11.07
CA GLY A 87 -3.31 -15.41 11.56
C GLY A 87 -3.50 -14.89 12.98
N SER A 88 -2.41 -14.61 13.71
CA SER A 88 -2.43 -14.12 15.09
C SER A 88 -2.22 -12.61 15.17
N GLY A 89 -2.63 -12.04 16.30
CA GLY A 89 -2.24 -10.68 16.68
C GLY A 89 -0.78 -10.68 17.14
N ILE A 90 -0.03 -9.65 16.73
CA ILE A 90 1.35 -9.39 17.15
C ILE A 90 1.53 -7.93 17.53
N GLU A 91 2.34 -7.69 18.53
CA GLU A 91 2.85 -6.37 18.92
C GLU A 91 4.23 -6.15 18.31
N VAL A 92 4.41 -5.04 17.59
CA VAL A 92 5.65 -4.72 16.87
C VAL A 92 6.07 -3.28 17.07
N ILE A 93 7.37 -3.04 16.94
CA ILE A 93 7.93 -1.71 16.66
C ILE A 93 8.12 -1.62 15.15
N MET A 94 7.44 -0.66 14.52
CA MET A 94 7.44 -0.49 13.08
C MET A 94 7.40 0.97 12.64
N GLU A 95 7.81 1.20 11.41
CA GLU A 95 7.72 2.50 10.73
C GLU A 95 6.75 2.38 9.55
N ILE A 96 5.88 3.37 9.38
CA ILE A 96 5.05 3.51 8.18
C ILE A 96 5.79 4.42 7.20
N LYS A 97 5.96 3.95 5.97
CA LYS A 97 6.68 4.64 4.89
C LYS A 97 5.82 4.68 3.63
N GLU A 98 6.15 5.62 2.74
CA GLU A 98 5.55 5.74 1.41
C GLU A 98 6.66 5.55 0.37
N GLY A 99 6.43 4.71 -0.64
CA GLY A 99 7.43 4.49 -1.68
C GLY A 99 7.22 3.21 -2.47
N MET A 100 8.31 2.69 -3.04
CA MET A 100 8.29 1.48 -3.86
C MET A 100 8.11 0.24 -2.97
N LEU A 101 7.13 -0.59 -3.27
CA LEU A 101 6.80 -1.82 -2.54
C LEU A 101 7.70 -2.99 -2.95
N ASP A 102 8.11 -3.01 -4.22
CA ASP A 102 8.74 -4.17 -4.88
C ASP A 102 10.21 -3.96 -5.24
N HIS A 103 10.84 -2.95 -4.63
CA HIS A 103 12.21 -2.58 -4.90
C HIS A 103 13.06 -2.76 -3.65
N CYS A 104 13.94 -3.75 -3.69
CA CYS A 104 14.91 -4.06 -2.63
C CYS A 104 16.31 -4.25 -3.22
N ASP A 105 16.37 -4.78 -4.45
CA ASP A 105 17.60 -4.91 -5.22
C ASP A 105 17.89 -3.66 -6.04
N GLU A 106 19.18 -3.40 -6.29
CA GLU A 106 19.64 -2.32 -7.16
C GLU A 106 19.28 -2.54 -8.64
N ASN A 107 18.77 -3.72 -9.03
CA ASN A 107 18.40 -4.02 -10.40
C ASN A 107 16.91 -3.71 -10.67
N PRO A 108 16.58 -2.58 -11.33
CA PRO A 108 15.19 -2.18 -11.56
C PRO A 108 14.46 -3.06 -12.57
N ALA A 109 15.15 -3.94 -13.31
CA ALA A 109 14.54 -4.77 -14.34
C ALA A 109 13.48 -5.75 -13.79
N TYR A 110 13.55 -6.10 -12.51
CA TYR A 110 12.62 -7.04 -11.87
C TYR A 110 11.49 -6.35 -11.07
N SER A 111 11.46 -5.02 -11.03
CA SER A 111 10.43 -4.26 -10.32
C SER A 111 9.10 -4.22 -11.08
N GLN A 112 8.00 -4.45 -10.36
CA GLN A 112 6.64 -4.22 -10.83
C GLN A 112 6.22 -2.74 -10.61
N SER A 113 7.15 -1.81 -10.42
CA SER A 113 6.89 -0.38 -10.25
C SER A 113 5.74 -0.05 -9.29
N ARG A 114 5.52 -0.88 -8.27
CA ARG A 114 4.40 -0.74 -7.33
C ARG A 114 4.80 0.29 -6.30
N THR A 115 4.03 1.36 -6.20
CA THR A 115 4.18 2.38 -5.16
C THR A 115 3.00 2.34 -4.19
N GLY A 116 3.26 2.65 -2.93
CA GLY A 116 2.21 2.84 -1.95
C GLY A 116 2.76 2.94 -0.53
N THR A 117 1.83 2.98 0.42
CA THR A 117 2.15 2.94 1.85
C THR A 117 2.51 1.53 2.28
N TYR A 118 3.64 1.38 2.97
CA TYR A 118 4.12 0.11 3.51
C TYR A 118 4.67 0.30 4.92
N ILE A 119 4.95 -0.82 5.57
CA ILE A 119 5.60 -0.84 6.87
C ILE A 119 6.93 -1.57 6.83
N VAL A 120 7.82 -1.11 7.69
CA VAL A 120 9.10 -1.74 8.01
C VAL A 120 9.06 -2.15 9.46
N ILE A 121 9.22 -3.44 9.73
CA ILE A 121 9.22 -3.97 11.10
C ILE A 121 10.66 -3.97 11.62
N ASN A 122 10.88 -3.21 12.68
CA ASN A 122 12.18 -3.09 13.34
C ASN A 122 12.34 -4.15 14.43
N LYS A 123 11.25 -4.54 15.10
CA LYS A 123 11.26 -5.54 16.18
C LYS A 123 9.88 -6.16 16.43
N ILE A 124 9.83 -7.46 16.71
CA ILE A 124 8.67 -8.15 17.29
C ILE A 124 8.77 -8.07 18.81
N ILE A 125 7.67 -7.70 19.48
CA ILE A 125 7.57 -7.64 20.93
C ILE A 125 6.93 -8.93 21.45
N GLU A 126 5.70 -9.24 21.02
CA GLU A 126 4.96 -10.50 21.29
C GLU A 126 3.62 -10.56 20.55
#